data_AF-A0A1H9JTW9-F1
#
_entry.id   AF-A0A1H9JTW9-F1
#
_cell.length_a   1.000
_cell.length_b   1.000
_cell.length_c   1.000
_cell.angle_alpha   90.00
_cell.angle_beta   90.00
_cell.angle_gamma   90.00
#
_symmetry.space_group_name_H-M   'P 1'
#
loop_
_entity.id
_entity.type
_entity.pdbx_description
1 polymer ?
#
loop_
_entity_poly.entity_id
_entity_poly.type
_entity_poly.pdbx_seq_one_letter_code
_entity_poly.pdbx_strand_id
1 'polypeptide(L)'
;MALIKGFLYAISALVVGAFFTVWTVQRKAEIALLKALGAPTGYILRDALAQVVAVLVGATAVGTAAGLALGSAMIGKAPFSLSAPTVATSSGLLIGLGTVGAAVAVRRITAVDPLTALGATR
;
A
#
# COMPACT_ATOMS: atom_id res chain seq x y z
N MET A 1 1.28 19.47 -18.47
CA MET A 1 2.05 18.63 -17.52
C MET A 1 1.25 18.18 -16.28
N ALA A 2 0.46 19.07 -15.64
CA ALA A 2 -0.28 18.73 -14.41
C ALA A 2 -1.23 17.53 -14.58
N LEU A 3 -1.91 17.42 -15.73
CA LEU A 3 -2.81 16.31 -16.04
C LEU A 3 -2.08 14.96 -16.06
N ILE A 4 -0.91 14.89 -16.71
CA ILE A 4 -0.10 13.66 -16.80
C ILE A 4 0.39 13.24 -15.40
N LYS A 5 0.93 14.19 -14.62
CA LYS A 5 1.38 13.92 -13.24
C LYS A 5 0.22 13.47 -12.35
N GLY A 6 -0.93 14.14 -12.45
CA GLY A 6 -2.15 13.78 -11.73
C GLY A 6 -2.62 12.37 -12.08
N PHE A 7 -2.62 12.01 -13.36
CA PHE A 7 -3.00 10.68 -13.81
C PHE A 7 -2.03 9.59 -13.32
N LEU A 8 -0.72 9.87 -13.33
CA LEU A 8 0.30 8.99 -12.73
C LEU A 8 0.01 8.74 -11.25
N TYR A 9 -0.23 9.80 -10.46
CA TYR A 9 -0.57 9.62 -9.05
C TYR A 9 -1.88 8.84 -8.85
N ALA A 10 -2.88 9.08 -9.68
CA ALA A 10 -4.15 8.35 -9.64
C ALA A 10 -3.98 6.86 -9.96
N ILE A 11 -3.24 6.50 -11.02
CA ILE A 11 -2.95 5.11 -11.36
C ILE A 11 -2.11 4.46 -10.26
N SER A 12 -1.08 5.14 -9.75
CA SER A 12 -0.27 4.61 -8.66
C SER A 12 -1.12 4.30 -7.43
N ALA A 13 -2.01 5.21 -7.03
CA ALA A 13 -2.94 4.98 -5.92
C ALA A 13 -3.87 3.79 -6.19
N LEU A 14 -4.42 3.69 -7.41
CA LEU A 14 -5.29 2.59 -7.81
C LEU A 14 -4.58 1.24 -7.75
N VAL A 15 -3.38 1.15 -8.34
CA VAL A 15 -2.58 -0.08 -8.39
C VAL A 15 -2.20 -0.52 -6.99
N VAL A 16 -1.73 0.40 -6.15
CA VAL A 16 -1.37 0.11 -4.76
C VAL A 16 -2.61 -0.35 -3.98
N GLY A 17 -3.75 0.34 -4.10
CA GLY A 17 -5.00 -0.07 -3.46
C GLY A 17 -5.49 -1.45 -3.91
N ALA A 18 -5.41 -1.74 -5.21
CA ALA A 18 -5.78 -3.05 -5.76
C ALA A 18 -4.85 -4.16 -5.24
N PHE A 19 -3.54 -3.91 -5.18
CA PHE A 19 -2.57 -4.86 -4.65
C PHE A 19 -2.88 -5.20 -3.18
N PHE A 20 -3.07 -4.18 -2.34
CA PHE A 20 -3.42 -4.38 -0.93
C PHE A 20 -4.79 -5.05 -0.76
N THR A 21 -5.73 -4.83 -1.67
CA THR A 21 -7.01 -5.55 -1.68
C THR A 21 -6.81 -7.04 -1.92
N VAL A 22 -6.06 -7.42 -2.96
CA VAL A 22 -5.78 -8.82 -3.27
C VAL A 22 -5.01 -9.49 -2.14
N TRP A 23 -3.96 -8.85 -1.62
CA TRP A 23 -3.18 -9.37 -0.51
C TRP A 23 -4.03 -9.57 0.75
N THR A 24 -4.90 -8.61 1.08
CA THR A 24 -5.82 -8.70 2.22
C THR A 24 -6.80 -9.87 2.07
N VAL A 25 -7.34 -10.08 0.87
CA VAL A 25 -8.25 -11.20 0.59
C VAL A 25 -7.54 -12.54 0.73
N GLN A 26 -6.28 -12.65 0.30
CA GLN A 26 -5.48 -13.87 0.44
C GLN A 26 -5.21 -14.22 1.91
N ARG A 27 -5.15 -13.24 2.82
CA ARG A 27 -4.98 -13.45 4.27
C ARG A 27 -6.29 -13.73 5.04
N LYS A 28 -7.42 -13.90 4.36
CA LYS A 28 -8.73 -14.10 5.01
C LYS A 28 -8.76 -15.29 5.97
N ALA A 29 -8.12 -16.41 5.62
CA ALA A 29 -8.08 -17.61 6.47
C ALA A 29 -7.29 -17.37 7.77
N GLU A 30 -6.14 -16.71 7.67
CA GLU A 30 -5.31 -16.32 8.83
C GLU A 30 -6.07 -15.37 9.76
N ILE A 31 -6.73 -14.35 9.19
CA ILE A 31 -7.56 -13.40 9.96
C ILE A 31 -8.71 -14.12 10.65
N ALA A 32 -9.37 -15.07 9.98
CA ALA A 32 -10.47 -15.83 10.55
C ALA A 32 -9.99 -16.73 11.71
N LEU A 33 -8.82 -17.36 11.57
CA LEU A 33 -8.17 -18.11 12.66
C LEU A 33 -7.88 -17.22 13.87
N LEU A 34 -7.28 -16.04 13.66
CA LEU A 34 -7.00 -15.09 14.75
C LEU A 34 -8.29 -14.64 15.46
N LYS A 35 -9.36 -14.36 14.71
CA LYS A 35 -10.68 -14.03 15.29
C LYS A 35 -11.28 -15.21 16.07
N ALA A 36 -11.13 -16.43 15.58
CA ALA A 36 -11.59 -17.64 16.27
C ALA A 36 -10.82 -17.90 17.58
N LEU A 37 -9.55 -17.50 17.65
CA LEU A 37 -8.74 -17.52 18.87
C LEU A 37 -9.05 -16.34 19.82
N GLY A 38 -10.02 -15.47 19.49
CA GLY A 38 -10.47 -14.37 20.33
C GLY A 38 -9.73 -13.04 20.12
N ALA A 39 -8.92 -12.90 19.07
CA ALA A 39 -8.24 -11.63 18.79
C ALA A 39 -9.26 -10.52 18.44
N PRO A 40 -9.18 -9.33 19.07
CA PRO A 40 -10.11 -8.26 18.78
C PRO A 40 -9.86 -7.70 17.38
N THR A 41 -10.94 -7.30 16.69
CA THR A 41 -10.86 -6.77 15.33
C THR A 41 -9.93 -5.54 15.21
N GLY A 42 -9.88 -4.71 16.25
CA GLY A 42 -8.96 -3.56 16.31
C GLY A 42 -7.47 -3.94 16.34
N TYR A 43 -7.12 -5.08 16.94
CA TYR A 43 -5.76 -5.60 16.91
C TYR A 43 -5.37 -6.02 15.50
N ILE A 44 -6.23 -6.79 14.82
CA ILE A 44 -5.99 -7.27 13.45
C ILE A 44 -5.87 -6.10 12.48
N LEU A 45 -6.72 -5.07 12.63
CA LEU A 45 -6.66 -3.87 11.80
C LEU A 45 -5.33 -3.12 11.97
N ARG A 46 -4.88 -2.93 13.22
CA ARG A 46 -3.61 -2.24 13.51
C ARG A 46 -2.39 -3.02 13.03
N ASP A 47 -2.38 -4.34 13.25
CA ASP A 47 -1.30 -5.21 12.77
C ASP A 47 -1.20 -5.20 11.25
N ALA A 48 -2.32 -5.43 10.56
CA ALA A 48 -2.36 -5.41 9.10
C ALA A 48 -1.94 -4.04 8.54
N LEU A 49 -2.44 -2.94 9.11
CA LEU A 49 -2.03 -1.59 8.70
C LEU A 49 -0.55 -1.32 8.94
N ALA A 50 0.01 -1.76 10.07
CA ALA A 50 1.44 -1.60 10.34
C ALA A 50 2.29 -2.34 9.31
N GLN A 51 1.91 -3.57 8.95
CA GLN A 51 2.60 -4.36 7.93
C GLN A 51 2.50 -3.70 6.54
N VAL A 52 1.32 -3.20 6.16
CA VAL A 52 1.12 -2.44 4.91
C VAL A 52 2.06 -1.24 4.88
N VAL A 53 2.06 -0.42 5.92
CA VAL A 53 2.89 0.79 5.99
C VAL A 53 4.37 0.44 5.92
N ALA A 54 4.82 -0.60 6.63
CA ALA A 54 6.21 -1.06 6.58
C ALA A 54 6.62 -1.47 5.16
N VAL A 55 5.80 -2.26 4.47
CA VAL A 55 6.04 -2.69 3.09
C VAL A 55 6.03 -1.49 2.14
N LEU A 56 5.07 -0.57 2.29
CA LEU A 56 4.98 0.65 1.48
C LEU A 56 6.21 1.52 1.63
N VAL A 57 6.63 1.79 2.87
CA VAL A 57 7.82 2.61 3.14
C VAL A 57 9.06 1.93 2.57
N GLY A 58 9.24 0.62 2.79
CA GLY A 58 10.37 -0.13 2.26
C GLY A 58 10.43 -0.12 0.73
N ALA A 59 9.33 -0.46 0.07
CA ALA A 59 9.25 -0.48 -1.38
C ALA A 59 9.44 0.93 -1.99
N THR A 60 8.86 1.95 -1.37
CA THR A 60 9.02 3.35 -1.80
C THR A 60 10.46 3.81 -1.62
N ALA A 61 11.12 3.45 -0.51
CA ALA A 61 12.52 3.79 -0.26
C ALA A 61 13.44 3.14 -1.31
N VAL A 62 13.26 1.84 -1.58
CA VAL A 62 14.02 1.10 -2.60
C VAL A 62 13.80 1.70 -3.99
N GLY A 63 12.55 1.94 -4.38
CA GLY A 63 12.21 2.55 -5.68
C GLY A 63 12.76 3.98 -5.82
N THR A 64 12.69 4.77 -4.74
CA THR A 64 13.26 6.13 -4.71
C THR A 64 14.78 6.09 -4.84
N ALA A 65 15.46 5.21 -4.10
CA ALA A 65 16.92 5.06 -4.18
C ALA A 65 17.37 4.65 -5.59
N ALA A 66 16.69 3.68 -6.21
CA ALA A 66 16.95 3.29 -7.60
C ALA A 66 16.71 4.45 -8.57
N GLY A 67 15.60 5.19 -8.41
CA GLY A 67 15.29 6.36 -9.22
C GLY A 67 16.33 7.48 -9.09
N LEU A 68 16.83 7.73 -7.88
CA LEU A 68 17.89 8.70 -7.63
C LEU A 68 19.23 8.26 -8.24
N ALA A 69 19.58 6.98 -8.15
CA ALA A 69 20.81 6.43 -8.73
C ALA A 69 20.80 6.51 -10.27
N LEU A 70 19.68 6.13 -10.89
CA LEU A 70 19.52 6.24 -12.34
C LEU A 70 19.44 7.70 -12.79
N GLY A 71 18.73 8.53 -12.03
CA GLY A 71 18.62 9.96 -12.28
C GLY A 71 19.97 10.66 -12.22
N SER A 72 20.79 10.39 -11.21
CA SER A 72 22.11 11.00 -11.09
C SER A 72 23.03 10.61 -12.25
N ALA A 73 22.97 9.37 -12.73
CA ALA A 73 23.74 8.89 -13.88
C ALA A 73 23.40 9.57 -15.22
N MET A 74 22.23 10.23 -15.30
CA MET A 74 21.70 10.91 -16.49
C MET A 74 21.91 12.43 -16.48
N ILE A 75 22.46 12.99 -15.40
CA ILE A 75 22.76 14.44 -15.31
C ILE A 75 23.69 14.85 -16.45
N GLY A 76 23.30 15.89 -17.19
CA GLY A 76 24.06 16.40 -18.35
C GLY A 76 23.84 15.64 -19.66
N LYS A 77 23.11 14.51 -19.66
CA LYS A 77 22.78 13.72 -20.86
C LYS A 77 21.35 13.95 -21.38
N ALA A 78 20.48 14.47 -20.53
CA ALA A 78 19.09 14.78 -20.88
C ALA A 78 18.61 16.04 -20.12
N PRO A 79 17.68 16.83 -20.69
CA PRO A 79 17.20 18.07 -20.08
C PRO A 79 16.16 17.77 -18.99
N PHE A 80 16.62 17.35 -17.81
CA PHE A 80 15.78 17.23 -16.61
C PHE A 80 16.55 17.70 -15.37
N SER A 81 15.80 18.01 -14.29
CA SER A 81 16.36 18.37 -12.99
C SER A 81 15.90 17.41 -11.92
N LEU A 82 16.84 16.99 -11.06
CA LEU A 82 16.54 16.15 -9.89
C LEU A 82 16.29 17.08 -8.69
N SER A 83 15.04 17.19 -8.26
CA SER A 83 14.61 18.08 -7.18
C SER A 83 14.20 17.27 -5.96
N ALA A 84 14.95 17.40 -4.85
CA ALA A 84 14.64 16.71 -3.60
C ALA A 84 13.20 16.98 -3.08
N PRO A 85 12.69 18.22 -3.10
CA PRO A 85 11.28 18.49 -2.75
C PRO A 85 10.27 17.71 -3.58
N THR A 86 10.53 17.57 -4.89
CA THR A 86 9.61 16.88 -5.82
C THR A 86 9.60 15.37 -5.56
N VAL A 87 10.78 14.80 -5.29
CA VAL A 87 10.92 13.38 -4.92
C VAL A 87 10.22 13.12 -3.59
N ALA A 88 10.49 13.92 -2.56
CA ALA A 88 9.87 13.78 -1.24
C ALA A 88 8.34 13.88 -1.30
N THR A 89 7.81 14.86 -2.03
CA THR A 89 6.36 15.04 -2.20
C THR A 89 5.74 13.82 -2.90
N SER A 90 6.37 13.32 -3.96
CA SER A 90 5.87 12.17 -4.72
C SER A 90 5.87 10.88 -3.90
N SER A 91 6.96 10.61 -3.17
CA SER A 91 7.06 9.46 -2.28
C SER A 91 6.06 9.55 -1.13
N GLY A 92 5.87 10.74 -0.55
CA GLY A 92 4.88 10.97 0.50
C GLY A 92 3.44 10.76 0.00
N LEU A 93 3.10 11.26 -1.19
CA LEU A 93 1.79 11.03 -1.81
C LEU A 93 1.55 9.53 -2.08
N LEU A 94 2.55 8.82 -2.59
CA LEU A 94 2.45 7.38 -2.85
C LEU A 94 2.14 6.61 -1.57
N ILE A 95 2.91 6.87 -0.50
CA ILE A 95 2.71 6.21 0.80
C ILE A 95 1.34 6.58 1.36
N GLY A 96 0.95 7.86 1.35
CA GLY A 96 -0.33 8.32 1.88
C GLY A 96 -1.52 7.70 1.16
N LEU A 97 -1.54 7.78 -0.18
CA LEU A 97 -2.62 7.20 -0.99
C LEU A 97 -2.67 5.67 -0.87
N GLY A 98 -1.51 5.02 -0.85
CA GLY A 98 -1.40 3.57 -0.63
C GLY A 98 -1.94 3.12 0.72
N THR A 99 -1.61 3.87 1.78
CA THR A 99 -2.10 3.60 3.14
C THR A 99 -3.62 3.75 3.21
N VAL A 100 -4.18 4.79 2.58
CA VAL A 100 -5.64 4.98 2.50
C VAL A 100 -6.31 3.83 1.75
N GLY A 101 -5.77 3.41 0.61
CA GLY A 101 -6.30 2.27 -0.16
C GLY A 101 -6.29 0.97 0.64
N ALA A 102 -5.19 0.71 1.36
CA ALA A 102 -5.06 -0.45 2.21
C ALA A 102 -6.02 -0.42 3.41
N ALA A 103 -6.19 0.74 4.06
CA ALA A 103 -7.14 0.89 5.17
C ALA A 103 -8.57 0.56 4.76
N VAL A 104 -8.99 0.98 3.55
CA VAL A 104 -10.29 0.61 2.99
C VAL A 104 -10.41 -0.90 2.77
N ALA A 105 -9.37 -1.53 2.22
CA ALA A 105 -9.36 -2.98 1.98
C ALA A 105 -9.42 -3.80 3.28
N VAL A 106 -8.56 -3.48 4.26
CA VAL A 106 -8.50 -4.19 5.55
C VAL A 106 -9.81 -4.00 6.31
N ARG A 107 -10.36 -2.79 6.37
CA ARG A 107 -11.65 -2.54 7.04
C ARG A 107 -12.77 -3.42 6.46
N ARG A 108 -12.81 -3.60 5.13
CA ARG A 108 -13.81 -4.44 4.47
C ARG A 108 -13.66 -5.93 4.83
N ILE A 109 -12.44 -6.47 4.87
CA ILE A 109 -12.24 -7.90 5.20
C ILE A 109 -12.52 -8.19 6.68
N THR A 110 -12.12 -7.29 7.58
CA THR A 110 -12.22 -7.53 9.02
C THR A 110 -13.66 -7.50 9.54
N ALA A 111 -14.56 -6.83 8.81
CA ALA A 111 -15.99 -6.78 9.09
C ALA A 111 -16.72 -8.09 8.76
N VAL A 112 -16.11 -9.01 8.00
CA VAL A 112 -16.70 -10.30 7.67
C VAL A 112 -16.71 -11.22 8.90
N ASP A 113 -17.80 -11.95 9.11
CA ASP A 113 -17.97 -12.90 10.20
C ASP A 113 -17.00 -14.10 10.02
N PRO A 114 -16.19 -14.43 11.05
CA PRO A 114 -15.24 -15.53 10.98
C PRO A 114 -15.90 -16.90 10.79
N LEU A 115 -17.12 -17.14 11.26
CA LEU A 115 -17.81 -18.42 11.11
C LEU A 115 -18.16 -18.70 9.64
N THR A 116 -18.56 -17.66 8.89
CA THR A 116 -18.76 -17.76 7.44
C THR A 116 -17.44 -17.83 6.67
N ALA A 117 -16.35 -17.28 7.22
CA ALA A 117 -15.03 -17.33 6.58
C ALA A 117 -14.35 -18.70 6.71
N LEU A 118 -14.61 -19.44 7.78
CA LEU A 118 -14.08 -20.79 8.03
C LEU A 118 -14.93 -21.91 7.41
N GLY A 119 -16.06 -21.59 6.79
CA GLY A 119 -16.92 -22.58 6.12
C GLY A 119 -17.83 -23.34 7.07
N ALA A 120 -18.25 -22.77 8.20
CA ALA A 120 -19.17 -23.40 9.16
C ALA A 120 -20.57 -23.71 8.61
N THR A 121 -20.84 -23.37 7.34
CA THR A 121 -22.09 -23.69 6.61
C THR A 121 -21.95 -24.85 5.61
N ARG A 122 -20.94 -25.72 5.77
CA ARG A 122 -20.85 -26.96 5.00
C ARG A 122 -20.97 -28.20 5.87
#